data_AF-H3C1G5-F1
#
_entry.id   AF-H3C1G5-F1
#
_cell.length_a   1.000
_cell.length_b   1.000
_cell.length_c   1.000
_cell.angle_alpha   90.00
_cell.angle_beta   90.00
_cell.angle_gamma   90.00
#
_symmetry.space_group_name_H-M   'P 1'
#
loop_
_entity.id
_entity.type
_entity.pdbx_description
1 polymer ?
#
loop_
_entity_poly.entity_id
_entity_poly.type
_entity_poly.pdbx_seq_one_letter_code
_entity_poly.pdbx_strand_id
1 'polypeptide(L)'
;VNPCCYYPCQNRGVCVRYGTDQYKCDCTRTGYSGVNCTDPGFWAKVHTMLKPSPQVQDYILRHFEKFWDYVNNSPLRDTFMRIVLTGETIKIIIEEYVQQLSGYFFKLKFDPTLLFKEQFQYSNRIAVEFDHLYHWHSLLPDSYLIDGDEISATGFVFNGSVLANYGVEKMVDSFSRQIAGQIGGGQNFHESIIRVIRSLLHHGREVRLQPFNEYRKKFDQKPYESFSELTDNEEIAKGLEEAYGDIDALEFFPGIMLEKTSPGHIFGESMFQMGAPFSLKGLMGNAICSPEYWKPSTFGGETGFNIIKTATLEKLVCLNTKWCPYVSFRVP
;
A
#
# COMPACT_ATOMS: atom_id res chain seq x y z
N VAL A 1 10.62 28.69 1.49
CA VAL A 1 10.50 27.41 0.73
C VAL A 1 10.58 26.27 1.75
N ASN A 2 9.81 25.18 1.66
CA ASN A 2 9.86 24.16 2.73
C ASN A 2 11.26 23.51 2.79
N PRO A 3 12.05 23.72 3.86
CA PRO A 3 13.43 23.26 3.93
C PRO A 3 13.54 21.73 3.96
N CYS A 4 12.49 21.01 4.36
CA CYS A 4 12.45 19.56 4.31
C CYS A 4 12.33 18.99 2.89
N CYS A 5 11.99 19.80 1.88
CA CYS A 5 11.96 19.35 0.49
C CYS A 5 13.36 19.04 -0.06
N TYR A 6 14.42 19.60 0.53
CA TYR A 6 15.81 19.25 0.19
C TYR A 6 16.34 18.03 0.93
N TYR A 7 15.48 17.38 1.71
CA TYR A 7 15.78 16.13 2.41
C TYR A 7 17.09 16.12 3.23
N PRO A 8 17.25 17.07 4.16
CA PRO A 8 18.50 17.23 4.89
C PRO A 8 18.79 16.09 5.90
N CYS A 9 17.79 15.31 6.30
CA CYS A 9 17.92 14.26 7.32
C CYS A 9 18.36 12.92 6.72
N GLN A 10 19.43 12.34 7.26
CA GLN A 10 20.01 11.06 6.83
C GLN A 10 19.65 9.92 7.80
N ASN A 11 20.02 8.68 7.46
CA ASN A 11 19.91 7.51 8.34
C ASN A 11 18.52 7.31 8.98
N ARG A 12 17.44 7.54 8.23
CA ARG A 12 16.03 7.46 8.69
C ARG A 12 15.62 8.56 9.67
N GLY A 13 16.38 9.65 9.77
CA GLY A 13 15.97 10.84 10.51
C GLY A 13 14.73 11.48 9.88
N VAL A 14 13.80 11.93 10.71
CA VAL A 14 12.56 12.56 10.25
C VAL A 14 12.74 14.07 10.19
N CYS A 15 12.54 14.67 9.00
CA CYS A 15 12.59 16.12 8.88
C CYS A 15 11.31 16.76 9.41
N VAL A 16 11.45 17.58 10.44
CA VAL A 16 10.37 18.39 11.01
C VAL A 16 10.65 19.85 10.69
N ARG A 17 9.69 20.52 10.06
CA ARG A 17 9.78 21.95 9.79
C ARG A 17 9.52 22.74 11.07
N TYR A 18 10.36 23.74 11.33
CA TYR A 18 10.18 24.70 12.41
C TYR A 18 10.31 26.11 11.85
N GLY A 19 9.27 26.94 11.97
CA GLY A 19 9.27 28.29 11.37
C GLY A 19 9.22 28.32 9.84
N THR A 20 9.58 29.47 9.26
CA THR A 20 9.41 29.73 7.81
C THR A 20 10.43 29.01 6.94
N ASP A 21 11.71 29.00 7.32
CA ASP A 21 12.81 28.40 6.53
C ASP A 21 13.77 27.50 7.36
N GLN A 22 13.38 27.08 8.56
CA GLN A 22 14.22 26.19 9.40
C GLN A 22 13.64 24.78 9.45
N TYR A 23 14.54 23.81 9.62
CA TYR A 23 14.20 22.40 9.82
C TYR A 23 14.96 21.85 11.02
N LYS A 24 14.46 20.75 11.57
CA LYS A 24 15.14 19.93 12.56
C LYS A 24 14.94 18.47 12.20
N CYS A 25 16.02 17.70 12.22
CA CYS A 25 15.93 16.25 12.07
C CYS A 25 15.66 15.60 13.43
N ASP A 26 14.59 14.82 13.51
CA ASP A 26 14.39 13.89 14.61
C ASP A 26 15.16 12.60 14.31
N CYS A 27 16.28 12.42 15.01
CA CYS A 27 17.14 11.23 14.92
C CYS A 27 16.76 10.16 15.96
N THR A 28 15.66 10.32 16.69
CA THR A 28 15.27 9.38 17.74
C THR A 28 15.03 7.99 17.15
N ARG A 29 15.61 6.95 17.77
CA ARG A 29 15.59 5.54 17.31
C ARG A 29 16.34 5.22 16.01
N THR A 30 17.12 6.16 15.45
CA THR A 30 18.00 5.83 14.31
C THR A 30 19.35 5.26 14.76
N GLY A 31 19.78 5.56 15.99
CA GLY A 31 21.13 5.27 16.47
C GLY A 31 22.17 6.29 15.99
N TYR A 32 21.73 7.36 15.32
CA TYR A 32 22.55 8.48 14.85
C TYR A 32 22.13 9.78 15.55
N SER A 33 23.03 10.75 15.54
CA SER A 33 22.88 12.07 16.15
C SER A 33 23.40 13.17 15.21
N GLY A 34 23.34 14.42 15.66
CA GLY A 34 23.73 15.58 14.85
C GLY A 34 22.57 16.20 14.09
N VAL A 35 22.82 17.37 13.49
CA VAL A 35 21.80 18.21 12.83
C VAL A 35 21.07 17.46 11.72
N ASN A 36 21.79 16.59 11.01
CA ASN A 36 21.29 15.81 9.86
C ASN A 36 21.25 14.30 10.13
N CYS A 37 21.35 13.87 11.39
CA CYS A 37 21.42 12.46 11.77
C CYS A 37 22.59 11.68 11.10
N THR A 38 23.76 12.31 10.99
CA THR A 38 24.95 11.73 10.35
C THR A 38 25.93 11.13 11.35
N ASP A 39 25.87 11.50 12.62
CA ASP A 39 26.88 11.14 13.61
C ASP A 39 26.51 9.82 14.30
N PRO A 40 27.23 8.71 14.06
CA PRO A 40 26.84 7.41 14.58
C PRO A 40 27.11 7.30 16.09
N GLY A 41 26.10 6.84 16.84
CA GLY A 41 26.26 6.45 18.24
C GLY A 41 27.11 5.19 18.41
N PHE A 42 27.37 4.79 19.66
CA PHE A 42 28.22 3.64 19.99
C PHE A 42 27.79 2.35 19.28
N TRP A 43 26.52 1.95 19.40
CA TRP A 43 25.99 0.75 18.76
C TRP A 43 25.99 0.82 17.23
N ALA A 44 25.76 2.01 16.65
CA ALA A 44 25.86 2.21 15.21
C ALA A 44 27.32 2.03 14.74
N LYS A 45 28.31 2.56 15.46
CA LYS A 45 29.74 2.35 15.15
C LYS A 45 30.15 0.88 15.27
N VAL A 46 29.73 0.20 16.35
CA VAL A 46 30.02 -1.22 16.57
C VAL A 46 29.41 -2.09 15.47
N HIS A 47 28.15 -1.84 15.10
CA HIS A 47 27.49 -2.57 14.02
C HIS A 47 28.20 -2.35 12.68
N THR A 48 28.61 -1.13 12.35
CA THR A 48 29.32 -0.83 11.11
C THR A 48 30.73 -1.45 11.08
N MET A 49 31.41 -1.56 12.23
CA MET A 49 32.72 -2.23 12.34
C MET A 49 32.63 -3.75 12.25
N LEU A 50 31.61 -4.36 12.87
CA LEU A 50 31.42 -5.82 12.88
C LEU A 50 30.75 -6.35 11.62
N LYS A 51 30.19 -5.48 10.78
CA LYS A 51 29.53 -5.87 9.52
C LYS A 51 30.56 -6.48 8.57
N PRO A 52 30.45 -7.78 8.22
CA PRO A 52 31.37 -8.41 7.28
C PRO A 52 31.26 -7.76 5.90
N SER A 53 32.32 -7.83 5.09
CA SER A 53 32.28 -7.32 3.73
C SER A 53 31.22 -8.09 2.90
N PRO A 54 30.62 -7.45 1.87
CA PRO A 54 29.61 -8.11 1.03
C PRO A 54 30.08 -9.44 0.42
N GLN A 55 31.38 -9.55 0.10
CA GLN A 55 32.00 -10.77 -0.44
C GLN A 55 32.05 -11.90 0.59
N VAL A 56 32.38 -11.57 1.85
CA VAL A 56 32.40 -12.54 2.95
C VAL A 56 30.99 -13.00 3.30
N GLN A 57 30.01 -12.09 3.27
CA GLN A 57 28.61 -12.45 3.48
C GLN A 57 28.10 -13.41 2.40
N ASP A 58 28.33 -13.13 1.11
CA ASP A 58 27.90 -14.00 0.02
C ASP A 58 28.57 -15.39 0.07
N TYR A 59 29.85 -15.46 0.46
CA TYR A 59 30.56 -16.72 0.65
C TYR A 59 29.91 -17.60 1.72
N ILE A 60 29.63 -17.05 2.90
CA ILE A 60 28.98 -17.77 4.01
C ILE A 60 27.59 -18.28 3.59
N LEU A 61 26.80 -17.43 2.93
CA LEU A 61 25.41 -17.74 2.57
C LEU A 61 25.29 -18.82 1.48
N ARG A 62 26.30 -18.96 0.61
CA ARG A 62 26.34 -19.97 -0.46
C ARG A 62 27.02 -21.28 -0.08
N HIS A 63 28.06 -21.26 0.75
CA HIS A 63 28.92 -22.43 0.96
C HIS A 63 28.68 -23.16 2.29
N PHE A 64 27.90 -22.58 3.20
CA PHE A 64 27.54 -23.23 4.46
C PHE A 64 26.05 -23.59 4.47
N GLU A 65 25.63 -24.68 3.81
CA GLU A 65 24.21 -25.10 3.84
C GLU A 65 23.67 -25.31 5.28
N LYS A 66 24.51 -25.85 6.19
CA LYS A 66 24.19 -26.01 7.62
C LYS A 66 23.96 -24.68 8.36
N PHE A 67 24.38 -23.55 7.80
CA PHE A 67 24.05 -22.23 8.34
C PHE A 67 22.55 -22.01 8.36
N TRP A 68 21.83 -22.43 7.32
CA TRP A 68 20.38 -22.26 7.23
C TRP A 68 19.64 -23.13 8.23
N ASP A 69 20.11 -24.35 8.51
CA ASP A 69 19.57 -25.19 9.58
C ASP A 69 19.70 -24.52 10.96
N TYR A 70 20.83 -23.85 11.20
CA TYR A 70 21.03 -23.09 12.43
C TYR A 70 20.13 -21.85 12.48
N VAL A 71 20.06 -21.07 11.39
CA VAL A 71 19.18 -19.89 11.31
C VAL A 71 17.73 -20.28 11.54
N ASN A 72 17.25 -21.35 10.89
CA ASN A 72 15.87 -21.85 11.01
C ASN A 72 15.51 -22.30 12.43
N ASN A 73 16.49 -22.77 13.19
CA ASN A 73 16.34 -23.16 14.60
C ASN A 73 16.69 -22.04 15.59
N SER A 74 16.87 -20.81 15.09
CA SER A 74 17.25 -19.65 15.90
C SER A 74 16.21 -18.52 15.82
N PRO A 75 16.24 -17.56 16.76
CA PRO A 75 15.41 -16.34 16.69
C PRO A 75 15.69 -15.44 15.46
N LEU A 76 16.79 -15.69 14.72
CA LEU A 76 17.13 -14.92 13.52
C LEU A 76 16.23 -15.26 12.33
N ARG A 77 15.60 -16.45 12.33
CA ARG A 77 14.66 -16.89 11.28
C ARG A 77 13.59 -15.84 11.02
N ASP A 78 12.91 -15.37 12.07
CA ASP A 78 11.76 -14.48 11.92
C ASP A 78 12.17 -13.13 11.36
N THR A 79 13.33 -12.61 11.79
CA THR A 79 13.88 -11.36 11.27
C THR A 79 14.21 -11.48 9.78
N PHE A 80 14.84 -12.59 9.40
CA PHE A 80 15.21 -12.86 8.02
C PHE A 80 13.98 -13.02 7.11
N MET A 81 13.05 -13.89 7.50
CA MET A 81 11.82 -14.15 6.74
C MET A 81 10.99 -12.88 6.60
N ARG A 82 10.92 -12.05 7.64
CA ARG A 82 10.20 -10.77 7.57
C ARG A 82 10.76 -9.86 6.48
N ILE A 83 12.08 -9.80 6.32
CA ILE A 83 12.71 -8.96 5.30
C ILE A 83 12.41 -9.50 3.89
N VAL A 84 12.50 -10.82 3.69
CA VAL A 84 12.18 -11.48 2.41
C VAL A 84 10.71 -11.28 2.04
N LEU A 85 9.79 -11.60 2.95
CA LEU A 85 8.34 -11.45 2.75
C LEU A 85 7.92 -10.01 2.53
N THR A 86 8.62 -9.04 3.14
CA THR A 86 8.39 -7.60 2.85
C THR A 86 8.74 -7.29 1.40
N GLY A 87 9.84 -7.84 0.88
CA GLY A 87 10.24 -7.71 -0.53
C GLY A 87 9.23 -8.36 -1.47
N GLU A 88 8.81 -9.59 -1.18
CA GLU A 88 7.77 -10.29 -1.96
C GLU A 88 6.45 -9.51 -1.98
N THR A 89 6.03 -9.00 -0.81
CA THR A 89 4.81 -8.21 -0.68
C THR A 89 4.87 -6.96 -1.55
N ILE A 90 5.96 -6.20 -1.49
CA ILE A 90 6.11 -4.99 -2.32
C ILE A 90 6.14 -5.34 -3.82
N LYS A 91 6.82 -6.45 -4.19
CA LYS A 91 6.89 -6.94 -5.58
C LYS A 91 5.49 -7.24 -6.12
N ILE A 92 4.71 -8.06 -5.42
CA ILE A 92 3.36 -8.46 -5.83
C ILE A 92 2.43 -7.25 -5.85
N ILE A 93 2.54 -6.35 -4.86
CA ILE A 93 1.73 -5.14 -4.84
C ILE A 93 1.99 -4.27 -6.07
N ILE A 94 3.25 -3.97 -6.41
CA ILE A 94 3.58 -3.08 -7.54
C ILE A 94 3.23 -3.72 -8.88
N GLU A 95 3.65 -4.96 -9.10
CA GLU A 95 3.62 -5.57 -10.43
C GLU A 95 2.33 -6.31 -10.77
N GLU A 96 1.51 -6.67 -9.78
CA GLU A 96 0.25 -7.38 -10.02
C GLU A 96 -0.96 -6.61 -9.47
N TYR A 97 -0.94 -6.19 -8.21
CA TYR A 97 -2.10 -5.51 -7.60
C TYR A 97 -2.33 -4.10 -8.16
N VAL A 98 -1.31 -3.23 -8.12
CA VAL A 98 -1.39 -1.87 -8.68
C VAL A 98 -1.53 -1.94 -10.21
N GLN A 99 -0.91 -2.93 -10.85
CA GLN A 99 -1.05 -3.17 -12.28
C GLN A 99 -2.49 -3.47 -12.69
N GLN A 100 -3.19 -4.30 -11.90
CA GLN A 100 -4.61 -4.60 -12.10
C GLN A 100 -5.47 -3.36 -11.85
N LEU A 101 -5.23 -2.63 -10.75
CA LEU A 101 -6.01 -1.45 -10.39
C LEU A 101 -5.85 -0.29 -11.35
N SER A 102 -4.65 -0.08 -11.91
CA SER A 102 -4.39 1.05 -12.80
C SER A 102 -4.96 0.87 -14.20
N GLY A 103 -5.18 -0.38 -14.64
CA GLY A 103 -5.60 -0.69 -16.01
C GLY A 103 -4.56 -0.31 -17.07
N TYR A 104 -3.32 -0.02 -16.68
CA TYR A 104 -2.29 0.44 -17.61
C TYR A 104 -1.78 -0.67 -18.53
N PHE A 105 -1.55 -0.33 -19.80
CA PHE A 105 -0.78 -1.18 -20.71
C PHE A 105 0.73 -1.12 -20.44
N PHE A 106 1.18 -0.07 -19.76
CA PHE A 106 2.54 0.00 -19.25
C PHE A 106 2.72 -1.03 -18.13
N LYS A 107 3.76 -1.87 -18.27
CA LYS A 107 4.12 -2.87 -17.28
C LYS A 107 4.89 -2.21 -16.14
N LEU A 108 4.25 -2.10 -14.99
CA LEU A 108 4.88 -1.65 -13.75
C LEU A 108 6.00 -2.62 -13.36
N LYS A 109 7.05 -2.09 -12.73
CA LYS A 109 8.21 -2.87 -12.32
C LYS A 109 8.65 -2.45 -10.92
N PHE A 110 8.83 -3.41 -10.03
CA PHE A 110 9.50 -3.19 -8.76
C PHE A 110 11.01 -3.30 -8.96
N ASP A 111 11.65 -2.14 -9.05
CA ASP A 111 13.10 -2.02 -9.17
C ASP A 111 13.64 -0.84 -8.35
N PRO A 112 14.07 -1.08 -7.10
CA PRO A 112 14.61 -0.04 -6.23
C PRO A 112 15.80 0.71 -6.83
N THR A 113 16.55 0.10 -7.75
CA THR A 113 17.76 0.70 -8.33
C THR A 113 17.47 1.94 -9.15
N LEU A 114 16.23 2.09 -9.64
CA LEU A 114 15.76 3.26 -10.37
C LEU A 114 15.82 4.54 -9.53
N LEU A 115 15.77 4.43 -8.19
CA LEU A 115 15.77 5.58 -7.28
C LEU A 115 17.16 5.88 -6.69
N PHE A 116 18.20 5.08 -6.95
CA PHE A 116 19.48 5.19 -6.25
C PHE A 116 20.25 6.48 -6.56
N LYS A 117 19.97 7.09 -7.71
CA LYS A 117 20.58 8.36 -8.13
C LYS A 117 19.64 9.55 -7.94
N GLU A 118 18.43 9.31 -7.46
CA GLU A 118 17.39 10.31 -7.30
C GLU A 118 17.33 10.81 -5.85
N GLN A 119 16.82 12.04 -5.68
CA GLN A 119 16.55 12.58 -4.35
C GLN A 119 15.27 11.97 -3.78
N PHE A 120 15.41 10.81 -3.13
CA PHE A 120 14.29 10.09 -2.54
C PHE A 120 14.52 9.74 -1.07
N GLN A 121 13.49 9.91 -0.25
CA GLN A 121 13.53 9.55 1.17
C GLN A 121 12.95 8.16 1.43
N TYR A 122 13.77 7.27 1.99
CA TYR A 122 13.36 5.93 2.43
C TYR A 122 12.72 5.98 3.81
N SER A 123 11.62 6.72 3.90
CA SER A 123 10.74 6.84 5.07
C SER A 123 9.32 7.14 4.61
N ASN A 124 8.33 6.69 5.36
CA ASN A 124 6.92 6.97 5.09
C ASN A 124 6.15 7.31 6.38
N ARG A 125 5.10 8.12 6.26
CA ARG A 125 4.10 8.35 7.30
C ARG A 125 2.72 8.31 6.66
N ILE A 126 1.86 7.42 7.14
CA ILE A 126 0.51 7.25 6.61
C ILE A 126 -0.31 8.50 6.93
N ALA A 127 -0.95 9.03 5.89
CA ALA A 127 -1.81 10.21 5.96
C ALA A 127 -3.26 9.78 6.26
N VAL A 128 -4.01 10.61 6.98
CA VAL A 128 -5.42 10.33 7.29
C VAL A 128 -6.29 10.35 6.03
N GLU A 129 -5.91 11.16 5.05
CA GLU A 129 -6.53 11.22 3.73
C GLU A 129 -6.37 9.90 2.97
N PHE A 130 -5.21 9.25 3.11
CA PHE A 130 -4.98 7.95 2.51
C PHE A 130 -5.81 6.86 3.17
N ASP A 131 -6.00 6.93 4.49
CA ASP A 131 -6.90 6.05 5.23
C ASP A 131 -8.34 6.20 4.74
N HIS A 132 -8.88 7.42 4.71
CA HIS A 132 -10.21 7.71 4.16
C HIS A 132 -10.38 7.24 2.72
N LEU A 133 -9.39 7.50 1.86
CA LEU A 133 -9.39 7.11 0.46
C LEU A 133 -9.46 5.58 0.29
N TYR A 134 -8.85 4.80 1.18
CA TYR A 134 -8.78 3.34 1.10
C TYR A 134 -10.05 2.62 1.60
N HIS A 135 -11.12 3.33 1.97
CA HIS A 135 -12.38 2.73 2.45
C HIS A 135 -13.23 2.15 1.29
N TRP A 136 -12.67 1.22 0.51
CA TRP A 136 -13.23 0.60 -0.70
C TRP A 136 -14.27 -0.50 -0.41
N HIS A 137 -15.21 -0.20 0.47
CA HIS A 137 -16.23 -1.16 0.92
C HIS A 137 -17.19 -1.58 -0.18
N SER A 138 -17.30 -0.81 -1.26
CA SER A 138 -18.08 -1.17 -2.44
C SER A 138 -17.56 -2.41 -3.18
N LEU A 139 -16.34 -2.88 -2.87
CA LEU A 139 -15.83 -4.16 -3.37
C LEU A 139 -16.60 -5.36 -2.82
N LEU A 140 -17.24 -5.21 -1.65
CA LEU A 140 -17.94 -6.26 -0.96
C LEU A 140 -19.14 -6.75 -1.79
N PRO A 141 -19.25 -8.06 -2.11
CA PRO A 141 -20.41 -8.61 -2.78
C PRO A 141 -21.58 -8.82 -1.80
N ASP A 142 -22.78 -9.04 -2.33
CA ASP A 142 -23.98 -9.38 -1.54
C ASP A 142 -23.87 -10.75 -0.85
N SER A 143 -23.20 -11.70 -1.53
CA SER A 143 -22.90 -13.04 -1.04
C SER A 143 -21.53 -13.50 -1.54
N TYR A 144 -20.93 -14.45 -0.83
CA TYR A 144 -19.70 -15.13 -1.21
C TYR A 144 -20.05 -16.49 -1.79
N LEU A 145 -19.61 -16.73 -3.02
CA LEU A 145 -19.79 -18.01 -3.70
C LEU A 145 -18.53 -18.84 -3.47
N ILE A 146 -18.63 -19.97 -2.76
CA ILE A 146 -17.46 -20.80 -2.41
C ILE A 146 -17.78 -22.27 -2.70
N ASP A 147 -17.07 -22.87 -3.65
CA ASP A 147 -17.24 -24.30 -4.01
C ASP A 147 -18.69 -24.72 -4.34
N GLY A 148 -19.47 -23.78 -4.91
CA GLY A 148 -20.89 -23.98 -5.24
C GLY A 148 -21.87 -23.60 -4.13
N ASP A 149 -21.40 -23.35 -2.90
CA ASP A 149 -22.22 -22.83 -1.82
C ASP A 149 -22.31 -21.31 -1.87
N GLU A 150 -23.48 -20.76 -1.51
CA GLU A 150 -23.70 -19.34 -1.36
C GLU A 150 -23.79 -18.96 0.12
N ILE A 151 -22.90 -18.07 0.55
CA ILE A 151 -22.83 -17.58 1.93
C ILE A 151 -23.14 -16.09 1.92
N SER A 152 -24.20 -15.66 2.59
CA SER A 152 -24.52 -14.22 2.66
C SER A 152 -23.37 -13.41 3.26
N ALA A 153 -23.24 -12.13 2.87
CA ALA A 153 -22.17 -11.27 3.39
C ALA A 153 -22.16 -11.20 4.93
N THR A 154 -23.34 -11.21 5.57
CA THR A 154 -23.48 -11.23 7.03
C THR A 154 -23.15 -12.59 7.65
N GLY A 155 -23.45 -13.70 6.98
CA GLY A 155 -23.13 -15.05 7.43
C GLY A 155 -21.64 -15.42 7.28
N PHE A 156 -20.91 -14.68 6.45
CA PHE A 156 -19.47 -14.83 6.28
C PHE A 156 -18.68 -14.16 7.42
N VAL A 157 -19.13 -12.99 7.88
CA VAL A 157 -18.46 -12.21 8.92
C VAL A 157 -18.47 -12.96 10.27
N PHE A 158 -17.31 -13.04 10.93
CA PHE A 158 -17.07 -13.80 12.18
C PHE A 158 -17.28 -15.32 12.08
N ASN A 159 -17.42 -15.88 10.88
CA ASN A 159 -17.56 -17.33 10.70
C ASN A 159 -16.20 -18.02 10.48
N GLY A 160 -15.52 -18.35 11.58
CA GLY A 160 -14.20 -19.01 11.54
C GLY A 160 -14.21 -20.41 10.92
N SER A 161 -15.39 -21.05 10.81
CA SER A 161 -15.51 -22.40 10.25
C SER A 161 -15.40 -22.41 8.72
N VAL A 162 -15.65 -21.29 8.03
CA VAL A 162 -15.58 -21.22 6.56
C VAL A 162 -14.19 -21.65 6.06
N LEU A 163 -13.13 -21.04 6.59
CA LEU A 163 -11.76 -21.38 6.19
C LEU A 163 -11.40 -22.84 6.53
N ALA A 164 -11.85 -23.33 7.68
CA ALA A 164 -11.57 -24.71 8.10
C ALA A 164 -12.29 -25.75 7.23
N ASN A 165 -13.51 -25.43 6.77
CA ASN A 165 -14.34 -26.34 5.99
C ASN A 165 -13.91 -26.42 4.52
N TYR A 166 -13.69 -25.26 3.87
CA TYR A 166 -13.35 -25.22 2.45
C TYR A 166 -11.83 -25.36 2.21
N GLY A 167 -11.00 -24.90 3.15
CA GLY A 167 -9.56 -24.78 2.96
C GLY A 167 -9.17 -23.59 2.09
N VAL A 168 -7.86 -23.28 2.08
CA VAL A 168 -7.32 -22.11 1.38
C VAL A 168 -7.53 -22.23 -0.13
N GLU A 169 -7.36 -23.43 -0.69
CA GLU A 169 -7.34 -23.63 -2.14
C GLU A 169 -8.70 -23.36 -2.79
N LYS A 170 -9.77 -23.91 -2.22
CA LYS A 170 -11.14 -23.67 -2.71
C LYS A 170 -11.56 -22.22 -2.54
N MET A 171 -11.17 -21.59 -1.43
CA MET A 171 -11.44 -20.17 -1.22
C MET A 171 -10.71 -19.29 -2.24
N VAL A 172 -9.43 -19.56 -2.52
CA VAL A 172 -8.67 -18.81 -3.52
C VAL A 172 -9.26 -18.99 -4.92
N ASP A 173 -9.58 -20.22 -5.33
CA ASP A 173 -10.20 -20.48 -6.64
C ASP A 173 -11.53 -19.73 -6.78
N SER A 174 -12.38 -19.81 -5.75
CA SER A 174 -13.70 -19.18 -5.75
C SER A 174 -13.61 -17.64 -5.78
N PHE A 175 -12.78 -17.05 -4.92
CA PHE A 175 -12.60 -15.59 -4.87
C PHE A 175 -11.92 -15.03 -6.11
N SER A 176 -11.06 -15.81 -6.78
CA SER A 176 -10.44 -15.39 -8.04
C SER A 176 -11.43 -15.39 -9.21
N ARG A 177 -12.56 -16.11 -9.10
CA ARG A 177 -13.61 -16.19 -10.12
C ARG A 177 -14.79 -15.25 -9.85
N GLN A 178 -15.00 -14.87 -8.61
CA GLN A 178 -16.06 -13.96 -8.22
C GLN A 178 -15.66 -12.50 -8.48
N ILE A 179 -16.50 -11.77 -9.22
CA ILE A 179 -16.28 -10.35 -9.50
C ILE A 179 -16.51 -9.51 -8.23
N ALA A 180 -15.66 -8.51 -7.99
CA ALA A 180 -15.85 -7.52 -6.94
C ALA A 180 -16.70 -6.34 -7.45
N GLY A 181 -17.32 -5.60 -6.52
CA GLY A 181 -18.13 -4.43 -6.88
C GLY A 181 -17.31 -3.21 -7.32
N GLN A 182 -17.95 -2.31 -8.07
CA GLN A 182 -17.37 -1.04 -8.52
C GLN A 182 -17.13 -0.10 -7.32
N ILE A 183 -15.96 0.57 -7.26
CA ILE A 183 -15.63 1.49 -6.16
C ILE A 183 -16.25 2.87 -6.41
N GLY A 184 -15.89 3.52 -7.52
CA GLY A 184 -16.39 4.86 -7.88
C GLY A 184 -17.78 4.85 -8.52
N GLY A 185 -18.33 6.04 -8.81
CA GLY A 185 -19.63 6.19 -9.47
C GLY A 185 -20.84 6.15 -8.53
N GLY A 186 -20.63 5.82 -7.25
CA GLY A 186 -21.65 5.88 -6.21
C GLY A 186 -22.61 4.70 -6.14
N GLN A 187 -23.52 4.75 -5.15
CA GLN A 187 -24.64 3.82 -4.95
C GLN A 187 -24.31 2.32 -4.92
N ASN A 188 -23.11 1.92 -4.48
CA ASN A 188 -22.67 0.51 -4.49
C ASN A 188 -22.19 -0.02 -3.12
N PHE A 189 -22.66 0.56 -2.02
CA PHE A 189 -22.34 0.03 -0.69
C PHE A 189 -23.37 -1.01 -0.25
N HIS A 190 -22.89 -2.17 0.18
CA HIS A 190 -23.71 -3.18 0.84
C HIS A 190 -24.29 -2.63 2.16
N GLU A 191 -25.55 -2.97 2.46
CA GLU A 191 -26.30 -2.43 3.59
C GLU A 191 -25.59 -2.63 4.94
N SER A 192 -24.90 -3.77 5.11
CA SER A 192 -24.19 -4.09 6.36
C SER A 192 -23.09 -3.09 6.72
N ILE A 193 -22.57 -2.32 5.76
CA ILE A 193 -21.44 -1.41 5.94
C ILE A 193 -21.86 0.06 6.08
N ILE A 194 -23.15 0.39 5.91
CA ILE A 194 -23.64 1.79 5.96
C ILE A 194 -23.28 2.49 7.28
N ARG A 195 -23.23 1.75 8.40
CA ARG A 195 -22.77 2.29 9.69
C ARG A 195 -21.30 2.72 9.67
N VAL A 196 -20.43 1.95 9.00
CA VAL A 196 -19.00 2.28 8.85
C VAL A 196 -18.84 3.55 8.02
N ILE A 197 -19.58 3.66 6.91
CA ILE A 197 -19.56 4.85 6.05
C ILE A 197 -20.02 6.09 6.81
N ARG A 198 -21.08 5.99 7.61
CA ARG A 198 -21.54 7.11 8.46
C ARG A 198 -20.46 7.54 9.47
N SER A 199 -19.82 6.59 10.15
CA SER A 199 -18.72 6.87 11.07
C SER A 199 -17.54 7.54 10.37
N LEU A 200 -17.21 7.11 9.16
CA LEU A 200 -16.14 7.70 8.35
C LEU A 200 -16.41 9.17 8.01
N LEU A 201 -17.66 9.50 7.63
CA LEU A 201 -18.06 10.89 7.38
C LEU A 201 -17.94 11.75 8.65
N HIS A 202 -18.39 11.24 9.80
CA HIS A 202 -18.23 11.93 11.08
C HIS A 202 -16.75 12.13 11.43
N HIS A 203 -15.92 11.11 11.23
CA HIS A 203 -14.48 11.19 11.49
C HIS A 203 -13.80 12.24 10.61
N GLY A 204 -14.16 12.31 9.32
CA GLY A 204 -13.62 13.32 8.39
C GLY A 204 -13.91 14.76 8.84
N ARG A 205 -15.10 14.98 9.40
CA ARG A 205 -15.51 16.27 9.98
C ARG A 205 -14.78 16.56 11.29
N GLU A 206 -14.58 15.56 12.13
CA GLU A 206 -13.84 15.67 13.41
C GLU A 206 -12.38 16.09 13.18
N VAL A 207 -11.70 15.45 12.22
CA VAL A 207 -10.32 15.80 11.86
C VAL A 207 -10.23 17.00 10.92
N ARG A 208 -11.38 17.59 10.57
CA ARG A 208 -11.52 18.81 9.76
C ARG A 208 -10.81 18.70 8.41
N LEU A 209 -11.03 17.59 7.69
CA LEU A 209 -10.57 17.48 6.30
C LEU A 209 -11.13 18.66 5.49
N GLN A 210 -10.29 19.22 4.62
CA GLN A 210 -10.72 20.28 3.71
C GLN A 210 -11.71 19.74 2.67
N PRO A 211 -12.44 20.63 1.95
CA PRO A 211 -13.30 20.22 0.86
C PRO A 211 -12.55 19.46 -0.23
N PHE A 212 -13.27 18.62 -0.97
CA PHE A 212 -12.74 17.80 -2.05
C PHE A 212 -11.99 18.61 -3.11
N ASN A 213 -12.52 19.77 -3.50
CA ASN A 213 -11.86 20.65 -4.47
C ASN A 213 -10.52 21.22 -3.98
N GLU A 214 -10.31 21.40 -2.66
CA GLU A 214 -9.00 21.78 -2.12
C GLU A 214 -7.98 20.65 -2.26
N TYR A 215 -8.41 19.40 -2.12
CA TYR A 215 -7.55 18.25 -2.41
C TYR A 215 -7.28 18.11 -3.91
N ARG A 216 -8.25 18.34 -4.79
CA ARG A 216 -8.01 18.38 -6.24
C ARG A 216 -6.92 19.39 -6.59
N LYS A 217 -7.02 20.63 -6.09
CA LYS A 217 -5.98 21.66 -6.25
C LYS A 217 -4.63 21.20 -5.68
N LYS A 218 -4.62 20.53 -4.52
CA LYS A 218 -3.40 20.04 -3.87
C LYS A 218 -2.66 18.98 -4.68
N PHE A 219 -3.37 18.21 -5.49
CA PHE A 219 -2.84 17.16 -6.37
C PHE A 219 -2.85 17.59 -7.84
N ASP A 220 -2.78 18.90 -8.10
CA ASP A 220 -2.66 19.49 -9.45
C ASP A 220 -3.82 19.14 -10.40
N GLN A 221 -5.01 18.85 -9.86
CA GLN A 221 -6.23 18.61 -10.62
C GLN A 221 -7.10 19.88 -10.66
N LYS A 222 -7.82 20.07 -11.78
CA LYS A 222 -8.80 21.16 -11.92
C LYS A 222 -9.95 20.92 -10.92
N PRO A 223 -10.33 21.90 -10.07
CA PRO A 223 -11.53 21.77 -9.24
C PRO A 223 -12.78 21.65 -10.12
N TYR A 224 -13.77 20.90 -9.64
CA TYR A 224 -15.07 20.80 -10.30
C TYR A 224 -15.85 22.10 -10.13
N GLU A 225 -16.53 22.53 -11.19
CA GLU A 225 -17.33 23.76 -11.22
C GLU A 225 -18.81 23.50 -10.89
N SER A 226 -19.26 22.25 -10.93
CA SER A 226 -20.63 21.85 -10.58
C SER A 226 -20.73 20.37 -10.21
N PHE A 227 -21.82 20.00 -9.53
CA PHE A 227 -22.11 18.59 -9.21
C PHE A 227 -22.37 17.74 -10.47
N SER A 228 -22.94 18.35 -11.52
CA SER A 228 -23.13 17.69 -12.83
C SER A 228 -21.81 17.46 -13.58
N GLU A 229 -20.74 18.18 -13.27
CA GLU A 229 -19.41 17.88 -13.80
C GLU A 229 -18.76 16.69 -13.06
N LEU A 230 -18.98 16.61 -11.75
CA LEU A 230 -18.46 15.55 -10.86
C LEU A 230 -19.03 14.17 -11.20
N THR A 231 -20.35 14.07 -11.40
CA THR A 231 -21.05 12.80 -11.61
C THR A 231 -21.94 12.85 -12.84
N ASP A 232 -22.01 11.74 -13.59
CA ASP A 232 -22.89 11.60 -14.75
C ASP A 232 -24.33 11.20 -14.36
N ASN A 233 -24.62 11.07 -13.06
CA ASN A 233 -25.95 10.76 -12.54
C ASN A 233 -26.66 12.02 -12.05
N GLU A 234 -27.69 12.45 -12.78
CA GLU A 234 -28.47 13.66 -12.47
C GLU A 234 -29.14 13.62 -11.09
N GLU A 235 -29.59 12.45 -10.63
CA GLU A 235 -30.22 12.28 -9.32
C GLU A 235 -29.20 12.50 -8.19
N ILE A 236 -28.00 11.94 -8.34
CA ILE A 236 -26.90 12.15 -7.40
C ILE A 236 -26.47 13.61 -7.39
N ALA A 237 -26.30 14.22 -8.57
CA ALA A 237 -25.89 15.62 -8.69
C ALA A 237 -26.88 16.56 -7.98
N LYS A 238 -28.18 16.37 -8.21
CA LYS A 238 -29.23 17.14 -7.55
C LYS A 238 -29.26 16.91 -6.05
N GLY A 239 -29.15 15.66 -5.59
CA GLY A 239 -29.13 15.35 -4.16
C GLY A 239 -27.91 15.95 -3.44
N LEU A 240 -26.75 16.02 -4.12
CA LEU A 240 -25.57 16.70 -3.59
C LEU A 240 -25.75 18.22 -3.55
N GLU A 241 -26.35 18.82 -4.58
CA GLU A 241 -26.64 20.26 -4.61
C GLU A 241 -27.60 20.65 -3.49
N GLU A 242 -28.65 19.86 -3.24
CA GLU A 242 -29.58 20.07 -2.12
C GLU A 242 -28.89 19.92 -0.75
N ALA A 243 -27.92 18.99 -0.62
CA ALA A 243 -27.25 18.69 0.64
C ALA A 243 -26.11 19.67 0.99
N TYR A 244 -25.33 20.08 0.00
CA TYR A 244 -24.12 20.90 0.20
C TYR A 244 -24.29 22.36 -0.24
N GLY A 245 -25.19 22.64 -1.18
CA GLY A 245 -25.42 23.97 -1.75
C GLY A 245 -24.32 24.47 -2.70
N ASP A 246 -23.06 24.14 -2.43
CA ASP A 246 -21.90 24.59 -3.21
C ASP A 246 -20.94 23.41 -3.47
N ILE A 247 -20.44 23.29 -4.70
CA ILE A 247 -19.45 22.27 -5.08
C ILE A 247 -18.15 22.41 -4.30
N ASP A 248 -17.77 23.63 -3.92
CA ASP A 248 -16.59 23.90 -3.09
C ASP A 248 -16.81 23.55 -1.60
N ALA A 249 -18.03 23.17 -1.20
CA ALA A 249 -18.33 22.65 0.14
C ALA A 249 -18.32 21.11 0.22
N LEU A 250 -18.20 20.40 -0.91
CA LEU A 250 -18.26 18.94 -0.97
C LEU A 250 -17.14 18.30 -0.13
N GLU A 251 -17.50 17.37 0.75
CA GLU A 251 -16.54 16.65 1.59
C GLU A 251 -15.66 15.68 0.79
N PHE A 252 -14.43 15.45 1.27
CA PHE A 252 -13.41 14.62 0.62
C PHE A 252 -13.90 13.22 0.24
N PHE A 253 -14.43 12.45 1.20
CA PHE A 253 -14.82 11.05 0.95
C PHE A 253 -16.02 10.92 0.00
N PRO A 254 -17.13 11.68 0.16
CA PRO A 254 -18.21 11.72 -0.83
C PRO A 254 -17.73 12.11 -2.22
N GLY A 255 -16.85 13.12 -2.33
CA GLY A 255 -16.28 13.53 -3.62
C GLY A 255 -15.58 12.39 -4.33
N ILE A 256 -14.72 11.65 -3.62
CA ILE A 256 -14.01 10.48 -4.18
C ILE A 256 -14.97 9.36 -4.63
N MET A 257 -15.97 9.04 -3.82
CA MET A 257 -16.84 7.88 -4.07
C MET A 257 -17.91 8.14 -5.13
N LEU A 258 -18.34 9.39 -5.31
CA LEU A 258 -19.39 9.79 -6.23
C LEU A 258 -18.85 10.35 -7.57
N GLU A 259 -17.54 10.58 -7.66
CA GLU A 259 -16.88 10.97 -8.91
C GLU A 259 -17.14 9.93 -10.00
N LYS A 260 -17.46 10.41 -11.20
CA LYS A 260 -17.69 9.57 -12.38
C LYS A 260 -16.46 8.74 -12.72
N THR A 261 -16.70 7.54 -13.23
CA THR A 261 -15.66 6.59 -13.63
C THR A 261 -15.59 6.45 -15.14
N SER A 262 -14.40 6.24 -15.67
CA SER A 262 -14.23 5.91 -17.09
C SER A 262 -14.57 4.43 -17.37
N PRO A 263 -15.02 4.08 -18.59
CA PRO A 263 -15.24 2.67 -18.95
C PRO A 263 -14.03 1.79 -18.65
N GLY A 264 -14.27 0.66 -17.99
CA GLY A 264 -13.22 -0.28 -17.60
C GLY A 264 -12.35 0.12 -16.40
N HIS A 265 -12.63 1.25 -15.76
CA HIS A 265 -11.91 1.70 -14.55
C HIS A 265 -12.78 1.55 -13.30
N ILE A 266 -12.19 1.07 -12.21
CA ILE A 266 -12.91 0.76 -10.97
C ILE A 266 -13.21 2.01 -10.11
N PHE A 267 -12.51 3.12 -10.36
CA PHE A 267 -12.66 4.39 -9.64
C PHE A 267 -12.51 5.60 -10.58
N GLY A 268 -12.86 6.78 -10.07
CA GLY A 268 -12.69 8.07 -10.74
C GLY A 268 -11.25 8.56 -10.77
N GLU A 269 -11.02 9.68 -11.46
CA GLU A 269 -9.70 10.27 -11.67
C GLU A 269 -9.00 10.63 -10.34
N SER A 270 -9.72 11.24 -9.40
CA SER A 270 -9.18 11.71 -8.12
C SER A 270 -8.65 10.57 -7.26
N MET A 271 -9.34 9.43 -7.24
CA MET A 271 -8.89 8.25 -6.50
C MET A 271 -7.48 7.83 -6.95
N PHE A 272 -7.24 7.84 -8.26
CA PHE A 272 -5.93 7.49 -8.81
C PHE A 272 -4.88 8.57 -8.52
N GLN A 273 -5.17 9.84 -8.84
CA GLN A 273 -4.21 10.94 -8.71
C GLN A 273 -3.81 11.21 -7.26
N MET A 274 -4.75 11.06 -6.33
CA MET A 274 -4.49 11.24 -4.89
C MET A 274 -3.89 9.97 -4.27
N GLY A 275 -4.37 8.79 -4.66
CA GLY A 275 -3.96 7.50 -4.07
C GLY A 275 -2.58 7.02 -4.51
N ALA A 276 -2.21 7.20 -5.78
CA ALA A 276 -0.95 6.71 -6.33
C ALA A 276 0.29 7.29 -5.63
N PRO A 277 0.39 8.61 -5.35
CA PRO A 277 1.51 9.17 -4.60
C PRO A 277 1.67 8.57 -3.20
N PHE A 278 0.58 8.37 -2.46
CA PHE A 278 0.62 7.76 -1.12
C PHE A 278 1.06 6.29 -1.19
N SER A 279 0.50 5.53 -2.13
CA SER A 279 0.82 4.11 -2.32
C SER A 279 2.28 3.90 -2.70
N LEU A 280 2.74 4.57 -3.76
CA LEU A 280 4.14 4.44 -4.23
C LEU A 280 5.14 4.95 -3.20
N LYS A 281 4.81 6.02 -2.46
CA LYS A 281 5.66 6.50 -1.36
C LYS A 281 5.73 5.49 -0.21
N GLY A 282 4.63 4.82 0.12
CA GLY A 282 4.60 3.78 1.15
C GLY A 282 5.42 2.55 0.78
N LEU A 283 5.38 2.14 -0.48
CA LEU A 283 6.10 0.98 -1.01
C LEU A 283 7.58 1.26 -1.18
N MET A 284 7.93 2.24 -2.01
CA MET A 284 9.33 2.57 -2.32
C MET A 284 10.04 3.27 -1.16
N GLY A 285 9.29 3.90 -0.25
CA GLY A 285 9.80 4.47 0.99
C GLY A 285 10.25 3.44 2.03
N ASN A 286 10.01 2.14 1.79
CA ASN A 286 10.48 1.10 2.69
C ASN A 286 12.02 1.02 2.71
N ALA A 287 12.59 0.82 3.89
CA ALA A 287 14.04 0.75 4.07
C ALA A 287 14.72 -0.34 3.22
N ILE A 288 14.03 -1.45 2.89
CA ILE A 288 14.60 -2.50 2.04
C ILE A 288 14.91 -2.01 0.63
N CYS A 289 14.23 -0.95 0.16
CA CYS A 289 14.44 -0.35 -1.15
C CYS A 289 15.63 0.63 -1.18
N SER A 290 16.26 0.90 -0.03
CA SER A 290 17.44 1.78 0.02
C SER A 290 18.69 1.11 -0.55
N PRO A 291 19.65 1.86 -1.11
CA PRO A 291 20.91 1.31 -1.63
C PRO A 291 21.68 0.47 -0.59
N GLU A 292 21.55 0.83 0.70
CA GLU A 292 22.23 0.12 1.78
C GLU A 292 21.64 -1.27 2.03
N TYR A 293 20.34 -1.46 1.83
CA TYR A 293 19.65 -2.73 2.11
C TYR A 293 19.41 -3.57 0.86
N TRP A 294 19.26 -2.98 -0.31
CA TRP A 294 18.93 -3.71 -1.54
C TRP A 294 20.15 -4.44 -2.14
N LYS A 295 20.60 -5.50 -1.45
CA LYS A 295 21.73 -6.35 -1.83
C LYS A 295 21.49 -7.80 -1.42
N PRO A 296 22.06 -8.79 -2.14
CA PRO A 296 21.83 -10.20 -1.87
C PRO A 296 22.04 -10.57 -0.41
N SER A 297 23.08 -10.05 0.23
CA SER A 297 23.42 -10.40 1.61
C SER A 297 22.37 -9.99 2.65
N THR A 298 21.55 -8.97 2.39
CA THR A 298 20.40 -8.59 3.23
C THR A 298 19.31 -9.66 3.22
N PHE A 299 19.19 -10.36 2.09
CA PHE A 299 18.16 -11.37 1.82
C PHE A 299 18.74 -12.78 1.79
N GLY A 300 19.91 -13.01 2.38
CA GLY A 300 20.41 -14.37 2.57
C GLY A 300 21.12 -14.91 1.34
N GLY A 301 21.74 -14.02 0.58
CA GLY A 301 22.43 -14.35 -0.66
C GLY A 301 21.47 -14.29 -1.85
N GLU A 302 21.93 -14.80 -2.99
CA GLU A 302 21.17 -14.74 -4.23
C GLU A 302 19.85 -15.54 -4.16
N THR A 303 19.80 -16.62 -3.36
CA THR A 303 18.59 -17.44 -3.24
C THR A 303 17.42 -16.61 -2.73
N GLY A 304 17.52 -16.00 -1.55
CA GLY A 304 16.41 -15.20 -1.01
C GLY A 304 16.19 -13.90 -1.79
N PHE A 305 17.22 -13.34 -2.42
CA PHE A 305 17.05 -12.19 -3.30
C PHE A 305 16.27 -12.53 -4.57
N ASN A 306 16.47 -13.73 -5.13
CA ASN A 306 15.73 -14.21 -6.30
C ASN A 306 14.28 -14.59 -5.97
N ILE A 307 14.01 -15.04 -4.74
CA ILE A 307 12.62 -15.21 -4.27
C ILE A 307 11.86 -13.90 -4.43
N ILE A 308 12.41 -12.78 -3.92
CA ILE A 308 11.79 -11.45 -4.06
C ILE A 308 11.65 -11.05 -5.54
N LYS A 309 12.73 -11.14 -6.33
CA LYS A 309 12.73 -10.69 -7.73
C LYS A 309 11.77 -11.46 -8.61
N THR A 310 11.44 -12.70 -8.25
CA THR A 310 10.58 -13.59 -9.04
C THR A 310 9.24 -13.89 -8.38
N ALA A 311 8.91 -13.19 -7.28
CA ALA A 311 7.65 -13.34 -6.57
C ALA A 311 6.47 -12.96 -7.45
N THR A 312 5.44 -13.78 -7.38
CA THR A 312 4.13 -13.58 -8.02
C THR A 312 3.03 -14.04 -7.08
N LEU A 313 1.80 -13.55 -7.25
CA LEU A 313 0.65 -14.03 -6.46
C LEU A 313 0.45 -15.54 -6.67
N GLU A 314 0.62 -16.01 -7.91
CA GLU A 314 0.53 -17.42 -8.27
C GLU A 314 1.53 -18.28 -7.48
N LYS A 315 2.82 -17.90 -7.44
CA LYS A 315 3.82 -18.63 -6.65
C LYS A 315 3.51 -18.58 -5.16
N LEU A 316 3.08 -17.43 -4.66
CA LEU A 316 2.71 -17.27 -3.25
C LEU A 316 1.63 -18.28 -2.85
N VAL A 317 0.60 -18.45 -3.68
CA VAL A 317 -0.45 -19.44 -3.41
C VAL A 317 0.06 -20.86 -3.66
N CYS A 318 0.51 -21.15 -4.88
CA CYS A 318 0.74 -22.52 -5.34
C CYS A 318 1.91 -23.24 -4.65
N LEU A 319 2.86 -22.51 -4.06
CA LEU A 319 3.93 -23.10 -3.25
C LEU A 319 3.52 -23.33 -1.78
N ASN A 320 2.38 -22.80 -1.34
CA ASN A 320 1.91 -22.87 0.04
C ASN A 320 0.57 -23.61 0.19
N THR A 321 0.10 -24.27 -0.86
CA THR A 321 -1.14 -25.03 -0.90
C THR A 321 -0.91 -26.46 -1.38
N LYS A 322 -1.86 -27.37 -1.14
CA LYS A 322 -1.75 -28.79 -1.55
C LYS A 322 -1.85 -28.98 -3.06
N TRP A 323 -2.62 -28.12 -3.72
CA TRP A 323 -2.77 -28.03 -5.17
C TRP A 323 -2.80 -26.56 -5.56
N CYS A 324 -2.48 -26.26 -6.83
CA CYS A 324 -2.43 -24.90 -7.35
C CYS A 324 -3.81 -24.50 -7.92
N PRO A 325 -4.60 -23.65 -7.22
CA PRO A 325 -5.88 -23.18 -7.73
C PRO A 325 -5.73 -22.13 -8.83
N TYR A 326 -6.84 -21.80 -9.51
CA TYR A 326 -6.85 -20.56 -10.28
C TYR A 326 -6.69 -19.37 -9.33
N VAL A 327 -5.74 -18.50 -9.63
CA VAL A 327 -5.41 -17.35 -8.79
C VAL A 327 -5.06 -16.15 -9.65
N SER A 328 -5.79 -15.05 -9.45
CA SER A 328 -5.64 -13.82 -10.20
C SER A 328 -6.39 -12.68 -9.49
N PHE A 329 -5.92 -11.44 -9.63
CA PHE A 329 -6.70 -10.26 -9.24
C PHE A 329 -7.79 -9.88 -10.27
N ARG A 330 -7.85 -10.59 -11.39
CA ARG A 330 -8.84 -10.42 -12.46
C ARG A 330 -9.58 -11.73 -12.68
N VAL A 331 -10.90 -11.67 -12.76
CA VAL A 331 -11.74 -12.81 -13.16
C VAL A 331 -11.34 -13.36 -14.54
N PRO A 332 -11.50 -14.67 -14.79
CA PRO A 332 -11.02 -15.34 -15.99
C PRO A 332 -11.72 -14.89 -17.28
#